data_AF-A0AAN8DEB1-F1
#
_entry.id   AF-A0AAN8DEB1-F1
#
_cell.length_a   1.000
_cell.length_b   1.000
_cell.length_c   1.000
_cell.angle_alpha   90.00
_cell.angle_beta   90.00
_cell.angle_gamma   90.00
#
_symmetry.space_group_name_H-M   'P 1'
#
loop_
_entity.id
_entity.type
_entity.pdbx_description
1 polymer ?
#
loop_
_entity_poly.entity_id
_entity_poly.type
_entity_poly.pdbx_seq_one_letter_code
_entity_poly.pdbx_strand_id
1 'polypeptide(L)'
;MPDQFDQALVLNQLRYSGMLETVKIRRTGFPIRRPFEDFCSRYKVLMRGVAVQEDPRGGCVKLLQIYDSSSAEWQLGKTKVFLRESLEHRLEKQREMEVLRAAMIIQAHVTGFIARKQYRKLLQCIVVIQKNYRAFYWRRKFLLLRWAALTFQKRVRGQRARRAFGQLLEERKRREEEEEERKRREEEKELCRRREEEEVER
;
A
#
# COMPACT_ATOMS: atom_id res chain seq x y z
N MET A 1 50.11 34.74 -20.95
CA MET A 1 49.92 33.42 -20.30
C MET A 1 48.82 32.68 -21.04
N PRO A 2 48.89 31.35 -21.25
CA PRO A 2 47.71 30.58 -21.63
C PRO A 2 46.61 30.80 -20.57
N ASP A 3 45.34 30.81 -21.00
CA ASP A 3 44.12 31.03 -20.18
C ASP A 3 43.94 32.41 -19.53
N GLN A 4 44.67 33.45 -19.97
CA GLN A 4 44.47 34.82 -19.51
C GLN A 4 43.65 35.62 -20.52
N PHE A 5 42.39 35.92 -20.19
CA PHE A 5 41.51 36.75 -21.00
C PHE A 5 41.54 38.20 -20.52
N ASP A 6 42.21 39.09 -21.26
CA ASP A 6 42.15 40.52 -21.02
C ASP A 6 40.95 41.13 -21.77
N GLN A 7 39.91 41.48 -21.01
CA GLN A 7 38.67 42.02 -21.55
C GLN A 7 38.87 43.34 -22.31
N ALA A 8 39.77 44.21 -21.85
CA ALA A 8 39.96 45.52 -22.48
C ALA A 8 40.69 45.38 -23.83
N LEU A 9 41.72 44.54 -23.88
CA LEU A 9 42.43 44.21 -25.10
C LEU A 9 41.50 43.57 -26.14
N VAL A 10 40.74 42.55 -25.73
CA VAL A 10 39.84 41.82 -26.63
C VAL A 10 38.70 42.72 -27.13
N LEU A 11 38.13 43.59 -26.29
CA LEU A 11 37.10 44.52 -26.72
C LEU A 11 37.61 45.50 -27.79
N ASN A 12 38.84 45.99 -27.63
CA ASN A 12 39.48 46.85 -28.63
C ASN A 12 39.72 46.09 -29.95
N GLN A 13 40.18 44.84 -29.89
CA GLN A 13 40.32 43.99 -31.08
C GLN A 13 38.99 43.79 -31.81
N LEU A 14 37.88 43.57 -31.09
CA LEU A 14 36.54 43.43 -31.67
C LEU A 14 36.03 44.73 -32.32
N ARG A 15 36.39 45.89 -31.77
CA ARG A 15 36.09 47.20 -32.37
C ARG A 15 36.88 47.42 -33.65
N TYR A 16 38.19 47.18 -33.62
CA TYR A 16 39.06 47.41 -34.79
C TYR A 16 38.79 46.44 -35.94
N SER A 17 38.34 45.21 -35.65
CA SER A 17 37.97 44.22 -36.66
C SER A 17 36.57 44.44 -37.25
N GLY A 18 35.79 45.42 -36.77
CA GLY A 18 34.42 45.65 -37.23
C GLY A 18 33.43 44.55 -36.79
N MET A 19 33.80 43.74 -35.79
CA MET A 19 32.99 42.61 -35.34
C MET A 19 31.71 43.08 -34.64
N LEU A 20 31.72 44.26 -34.02
CA LEU A 20 30.52 44.83 -33.39
C LEU A 20 29.50 45.32 -34.43
N GLU A 21 29.99 45.93 -35.51
CA GLU A 21 29.19 46.42 -36.63
C GLU A 21 28.53 45.25 -37.38
N THR A 22 29.28 44.16 -37.61
CA THR A 22 28.72 42.95 -38.22
C THR A 22 27.68 42.28 -37.35
N VAL A 23 27.86 42.25 -36.03
CA VAL A 23 26.82 41.78 -35.09
C VAL A 23 25.60 42.70 -35.13
N LYS A 24 25.78 44.02 -35.16
CA LYS A 24 24.69 45.00 -35.23
C LYS A 24 23.85 44.84 -36.49
N ILE A 25 24.48 44.65 -37.66
CA ILE A 25 23.78 44.37 -38.94
C ILE A 25 23.05 43.04 -38.90
N ARG A 26 23.64 41.99 -38.30
CA ARG A 26 22.96 40.70 -38.16
C ARG A 26 21.75 40.76 -37.24
N ARG A 27 21.83 41.58 -36.19
CA ARG A 27 20.77 41.76 -35.20
C ARG A 27 19.55 42.53 -35.74
N THR A 28 19.75 43.45 -36.68
CA THR A 28 18.63 44.11 -37.37
C THR A 28 17.92 43.19 -38.37
N GLY A 29 18.58 42.11 -38.81
CA GLY A 29 18.00 41.07 -39.64
C GLY A 29 17.42 39.89 -38.84
N PHE A 30 17.75 38.67 -39.27
CA PHE A 30 17.33 37.42 -38.64
C PHE A 30 18.57 36.64 -38.16
N PRO A 31 19.05 36.91 -36.92
CA PRO A 31 20.26 36.30 -36.41
C PRO A 31 20.11 34.80 -36.15
N ILE A 32 18.88 34.34 -35.87
CA ILE A 32 18.59 32.95 -35.53
C ILE A 32 18.20 32.19 -36.78
N ARG A 33 18.89 31.07 -37.04
CA ARG A 33 18.75 30.28 -38.27
C ARG A 33 18.75 28.80 -37.94
N ARG A 34 17.62 28.13 -38.06
CA ARG A 34 17.47 26.69 -37.72
C ARG A 34 16.98 25.90 -38.92
N PRO A 35 17.53 24.70 -39.21
CA PRO A 35 16.93 23.77 -40.17
C PRO A 35 15.47 23.47 -39.82
N PHE A 36 14.64 23.19 -40.83
CA PHE A 36 13.23 22.90 -40.59
C PHE A 36 13.02 21.72 -39.63
N GLU A 37 13.81 20.66 -39.79
CA GLU A 37 13.73 19.47 -38.92
C GLU A 37 14.09 19.76 -37.46
N ASP A 38 15.13 20.57 -37.21
CA ASP A 38 15.53 21.00 -35.86
C ASP A 38 14.43 21.85 -35.23
N PHE A 39 13.87 22.80 -35.99
CA PHE A 39 12.78 23.65 -35.51
C PHE A 39 11.53 22.83 -35.15
N CYS A 40 11.09 21.93 -36.03
CA CYS A 40 9.96 21.04 -35.78
C CYS A 40 10.19 20.15 -34.56
N SER A 41 11.37 19.55 -34.44
CA SER A 41 11.71 18.67 -33.32
C SER A 41 11.75 19.43 -31.99
N ARG A 42 12.37 20.62 -32.00
CA ARG A 42 12.52 21.47 -30.81
C ARG A 42 11.19 21.98 -30.28
N TYR A 43 10.30 22.45 -31.15
CA TYR A 43 9.00 23.03 -30.80
C TYR A 43 7.83 22.05 -30.93
N LYS A 44 8.09 20.75 -31.10
CA LYS A 44 7.05 19.71 -31.20
C LYS A 44 6.03 19.75 -30.06
N VAL A 45 6.45 20.12 -28.86
CA VAL A 45 5.56 20.26 -27.70
C VAL A 45 4.51 21.35 -27.89
N LEU A 46 4.85 22.43 -28.61
CA LEU A 46 3.94 23.54 -28.94
C LEU A 46 3.05 23.22 -30.14
N MET A 47 3.39 22.20 -30.93
CA MET A 47 2.61 21.76 -32.09
C MET A 47 1.47 20.80 -31.73
N ARG A 48 1.22 20.52 -30.45
CA ARG A 48 0.10 19.68 -30.00
C ARG A 48 -1.24 20.34 -30.36
N GLY A 49 -1.84 19.91 -31.46
CA GLY A 49 -3.11 20.45 -31.99
C GLY A 49 -3.00 21.07 -33.39
N VAL A 50 -1.78 21.35 -33.85
CA VAL A 50 -1.53 21.73 -35.24
C VAL A 50 -1.37 20.43 -36.02
N ALA A 51 -2.28 20.15 -36.96
CA ALA A 51 -2.19 18.98 -37.83
C ALA A 51 -0.81 18.93 -38.49
N VAL A 52 0.02 17.99 -38.01
CA VAL A 52 1.38 17.73 -38.50
C VAL A 52 1.21 17.27 -39.93
N GLN A 53 1.52 18.14 -40.88
CA GLN A 53 1.64 17.71 -42.27
C GLN A 53 2.95 16.95 -42.42
N GLU A 54 3.01 16.03 -43.39
CA GLU A 54 4.23 15.30 -43.72
C GLU A 54 5.39 16.25 -44.08
N ASP A 55 5.08 17.47 -44.54
CA ASP A 55 6.07 18.50 -44.84
C ASP A 55 6.48 19.31 -43.58
N PRO A 56 7.76 19.25 -43.16
CA PRO A 56 8.26 20.03 -42.03
C PRO A 56 8.14 21.54 -42.26
N ARG A 57 8.16 22.02 -43.51
CA ARG A 57 8.00 23.44 -43.81
C ARG A 57 6.60 23.93 -43.47
N GLY A 58 5.57 23.17 -43.85
CA GLY A 58 4.17 23.48 -43.54
C GLY A 58 3.91 23.52 -42.02
N GLY A 59 4.52 22.61 -41.27
CA GLY A 59 4.47 22.60 -39.80
C GLY A 59 5.05 23.86 -39.17
N CYS A 60 6.24 24.30 -39.64
CA CYS A 60 6.86 25.55 -39.19
C CYS A 60 5.97 26.77 -39.45
N VAL A 61 5.39 26.87 -40.66
CA VAL A 61 4.52 28.00 -41.05
C VAL A 61 3.33 28.12 -40.10
N LYS A 62 2.60 27.02 -39.88
CA LYS A 62 1.42 27.02 -39.02
C LYS A 62 1.73 27.44 -37.59
N LEU A 63 2.84 26.93 -37.02
CA LEU A 63 3.26 27.33 -35.69
C LEU A 63 3.58 28.83 -35.65
N LEU A 64 4.39 29.32 -36.60
CA LEU A 64 4.82 30.71 -36.62
C LEU A 64 3.65 31.68 -36.82
N GLN A 65 2.66 31.33 -37.63
CA GLN A 65 1.46 32.15 -37.85
C GLN A 65 0.61 32.33 -36.60
N ILE A 66 0.63 31.38 -35.66
CA ILE A 66 -0.08 31.49 -34.37
C ILE A 66 0.57 32.56 -33.48
N TYR A 67 1.91 32.69 -33.53
CA TYR A 67 2.66 33.62 -32.68
C TYR A 67 2.93 34.97 -33.34
N ASP A 68 3.07 35.00 -34.66
CA ASP A 68 3.25 36.19 -35.47
C ASP A 68 2.59 36.01 -36.84
N SER A 69 1.34 36.47 -36.94
CA SER A 69 0.57 36.43 -38.19
C SER A 69 1.07 37.45 -39.21
N SER A 70 1.84 38.46 -38.77
CA SER A 70 2.35 39.53 -39.65
C SER A 70 3.61 39.13 -40.43
N SER A 71 4.23 37.99 -40.09
CA SER A 71 5.50 37.52 -40.67
C SER A 71 6.64 38.55 -40.60
N ALA A 72 6.56 39.51 -39.68
CA ALA A 72 7.57 40.56 -39.52
C ALA A 72 8.80 40.04 -38.75
N GLU A 73 8.61 39.07 -37.86
CA GLU A 73 9.67 38.53 -36.99
C GLU A 73 10.26 37.21 -37.48
N TRP A 74 9.75 36.66 -38.59
CA TRP A 74 10.24 35.41 -39.18
C TRP A 74 10.24 35.39 -40.71
N GLN A 75 11.14 34.58 -41.28
CA GLN A 75 11.19 34.28 -42.71
C GLN A 75 11.56 32.82 -42.95
N LEU A 76 11.16 32.27 -44.10
CA LEU A 76 11.49 30.91 -44.50
C LEU A 76 12.47 30.94 -45.67
N GLY A 77 13.62 30.29 -45.49
CA GLY A 77 14.55 30.01 -46.57
C GLY A 77 14.20 28.72 -47.31
N LYS A 78 15.16 28.21 -48.11
CA LYS A 78 15.02 26.92 -48.80
C LYS A 78 15.07 25.73 -47.84
N THR A 79 15.87 25.81 -46.78
CA THR A 79 16.15 24.69 -45.85
C THR A 79 16.04 25.07 -44.37
N LYS A 80 15.89 26.36 -44.07
CA LYS A 80 15.98 26.91 -42.70
C LYS A 80 14.89 27.94 -42.42
N VAL A 81 14.46 28.00 -41.16
CA VAL A 81 13.67 29.06 -40.57
C VAL A 81 14.62 30.15 -40.05
N PHE A 82 14.28 31.40 -40.36
CA PHE A 82 14.99 32.59 -39.92
C PHE A 82 14.11 33.35 -38.93
N LEU A 83 14.62 33.67 -37.75
CA LEU A 83 13.85 34.29 -36.66
C LEU A 83 14.59 35.50 -36.09
N ARG A 84 13.82 36.46 -35.57
CA ARG A 84 14.32 37.48 -34.65
C ARG A 84 14.44 36.92 -33.23
N GLU A 85 15.33 37.50 -32.44
CA GLU A 85 15.57 37.12 -31.03
C GLU A 85 14.30 37.19 -30.19
N SER A 86 13.45 38.19 -30.42
CA SER A 86 12.17 38.37 -29.72
C SER A 86 11.24 37.17 -29.87
N LEU A 87 11.06 36.68 -31.11
CA LEU A 87 10.19 35.55 -31.40
C LEU A 87 10.77 34.24 -30.85
N GLU A 88 12.07 34.00 -31.03
CA GLU A 88 12.72 32.81 -30.46
C GLU A 88 12.57 32.78 -28.94
N HIS A 89 12.79 33.90 -28.25
CA HIS A 89 12.66 33.97 -26.79
C HIS A 89 11.22 33.67 -26.33
N ARG A 90 10.20 34.18 -27.03
CA ARG A 90 8.80 33.85 -26.74
C ARG A 90 8.51 32.36 -26.95
N LEU A 91 8.99 31.77 -28.04
CA LEU A 91 8.82 30.35 -28.34
C LEU A 91 9.53 29.46 -27.30
N GLU A 92 10.76 29.78 -26.90
CA GLU A 92 11.48 29.05 -25.86
C GLU A 92 10.77 29.12 -24.52
N LYS A 93 10.28 30.31 -24.12
CA LYS A 93 9.53 30.49 -22.88
C LYS A 93 8.25 29.64 -22.87
N GLN A 94 7.49 29.63 -23.96
CA GLN A 94 6.28 28.80 -24.08
C GLN A 94 6.61 27.30 -24.03
N ARG A 95 7.68 26.89 -24.73
CA ARG A 95 8.17 25.52 -24.73
C ARG A 95 8.55 25.08 -23.32
N GLU A 96 9.26 25.91 -22.57
CA GLU A 96 9.66 25.64 -21.19
C GLU A 96 8.43 25.45 -20.30
N MET A 97 7.42 26.33 -20.40
CA MET A 97 6.18 26.21 -19.62
C MET A 97 5.45 24.90 -19.91
N GLU A 98 5.34 24.48 -21.17
CA GLU A 98 4.68 23.22 -21.53
C GLU A 98 5.48 21.98 -21.08
N VAL A 99 6.81 22.02 -21.17
CA VAL A 99 7.66 20.93 -20.67
C VAL A 99 7.54 20.81 -19.15
N LEU A 100 7.58 21.92 -18.42
CA LEU A 100 7.38 21.94 -16.97
C LEU A 100 6.00 21.43 -16.59
N ARG A 101 4.95 21.82 -17.32
CA ARG A 101 3.59 21.32 -17.12
C ARG A 101 3.51 19.81 -17.30
N ALA A 102 4.11 19.28 -18.37
CA ALA A 102 4.15 17.84 -18.61
C ALA A 102 4.89 17.10 -17.48
N ALA A 103 6.03 17.63 -17.03
CA ALA A 103 6.79 17.08 -15.91
C ALA A 103 5.96 17.05 -14.62
N MET A 104 5.26 18.15 -14.29
CA MET A 104 4.39 18.22 -13.10
C MET A 104 3.26 17.19 -13.15
N ILE A 105 2.63 16.98 -14.31
CA ILE A 105 1.59 15.96 -14.46
C ILE A 105 2.16 14.56 -14.20
N ILE A 106 3.30 14.24 -14.83
CA ILE A 106 3.96 12.94 -14.64
C ILE A 106 4.31 12.74 -13.15
N GLN A 107 4.90 13.75 -12.52
CA GLN A 107 5.26 13.72 -11.10
C GLN A 107 4.04 13.51 -10.21
N ALA A 108 2.94 14.24 -10.43
CA ALA A 108 1.71 14.10 -9.66
C ALA A 108 1.08 12.70 -9.78
N HIS A 109 1.09 12.12 -10.99
CA HIS A 109 0.59 10.77 -11.21
C HIS A 109 1.46 9.72 -10.52
N VAL A 110 2.78 9.84 -10.61
CA VAL A 110 3.74 8.91 -9.98
C VAL A 110 3.65 8.99 -8.46
N THR A 111 3.69 10.19 -7.89
CA THR A 111 3.59 10.38 -6.43
C THR A 111 2.26 9.86 -5.89
N GLY A 112 1.15 10.18 -6.57
CA GLY A 112 -0.17 9.65 -6.22
C GLY A 112 -0.25 8.13 -6.31
N PHE A 113 0.36 7.51 -7.33
CA PHE A 113 0.43 6.06 -7.46
C PHE A 113 1.20 5.41 -6.31
N ILE A 114 2.39 5.94 -5.98
CA ILE A 114 3.23 5.43 -4.90
C ILE A 114 2.48 5.51 -3.56
N ALA A 115 1.86 6.65 -3.26
CA ALA A 115 1.09 6.83 -2.02
C ALA A 115 -0.07 5.84 -1.91
N ARG A 116 -0.88 5.67 -2.98
CA ARG A 116 -1.99 4.69 -3.00
C ARG A 116 -1.50 3.25 -2.83
N LYS A 117 -0.36 2.90 -3.45
CA LYS A 117 0.26 1.57 -3.32
C LYS A 117 0.68 1.28 -1.88
N GLN A 118 1.37 2.23 -1.24
CA GLN A 118 1.79 2.11 0.15
C GLN A 118 0.60 2.02 1.11
N TYR A 119 -0.42 2.85 0.92
CA TYR A 119 -1.64 2.83 1.72
C TYR A 119 -2.38 1.49 1.64
N ARG A 120 -2.53 0.92 0.45
CA ARG A 120 -3.16 -0.40 0.27
C ARG A 120 -2.37 -1.51 0.99
N LYS A 121 -1.03 -1.48 0.90
CA LYS A 121 -0.17 -2.44 1.62
C LYS A 121 -0.35 -2.33 3.13
N LEU A 122 -0.37 -1.11 3.66
CA LEU A 122 -0.60 -0.86 5.09
C LEU A 122 -1.98 -1.36 5.53
N LEU A 123 -3.05 -1.07 4.78
CA LEU A 123 -4.39 -1.56 5.07
C LEU A 123 -4.46 -3.09 5.12
N GLN A 124 -3.82 -3.77 4.16
CA GLN A 124 -3.77 -5.24 4.15
C GLN A 124 -3.08 -5.77 5.42
N CYS A 125 -1.95 -5.19 5.82
CA CYS A 125 -1.27 -5.55 7.07
C CYS A 125 -2.17 -5.34 8.30
N ILE A 126 -2.83 -4.19 8.39
CA ILE A 126 -3.74 -3.86 9.50
C ILE A 126 -4.89 -4.86 9.59
N VAL A 127 -5.55 -5.16 8.46
CA VAL A 127 -6.66 -6.13 8.43
C VAL A 127 -6.20 -7.52 8.87
N VAL A 128 -5.01 -7.95 8.47
CA VAL A 128 -4.43 -9.24 8.90
C VAL A 128 -4.17 -9.27 10.40
N ILE A 129 -3.61 -8.20 10.96
CA ILE A 129 -3.38 -8.10 12.41
C ILE A 129 -4.70 -8.09 13.17
N GLN A 130 -5.65 -7.26 12.74
CA GLN A 130 -6.96 -7.13 13.39
C GLN A 130 -7.74 -8.45 13.37
N LYS A 131 -7.80 -9.15 12.23
CA LYS A 131 -8.52 -10.44 12.14
C LYS A 131 -7.89 -11.50 13.05
N ASN A 132 -6.56 -11.57 13.07
CA ASN A 132 -5.83 -12.55 13.89
C ASN A 132 -5.99 -12.25 15.38
N TYR A 133 -5.92 -10.97 15.77
CA TYR A 133 -6.14 -10.56 17.15
C TYR A 133 -7.55 -10.88 17.63
N ARG A 134 -8.59 -10.56 16.83
CA ARG A 134 -9.98 -10.90 17.17
C ARG A 134 -10.16 -12.41 17.35
N ALA A 135 -9.62 -13.21 16.43
CA ALA A 135 -9.68 -14.67 16.51
C ALA A 135 -8.97 -15.20 17.78
N PHE A 136 -7.77 -14.69 18.08
CA PHE A 136 -7.02 -15.04 19.27
C PHE A 136 -7.79 -14.69 20.56
N TYR A 137 -8.31 -13.47 20.65
CA TYR A 137 -9.06 -12.99 21.82
C TYR A 137 -10.26 -13.90 22.12
N TRP A 138 -11.10 -14.17 21.11
CA TRP A 138 -12.29 -14.99 21.28
C TRP A 138 -11.96 -16.45 21.58
N ARG A 139 -10.93 -17.02 20.92
CA ARG A 139 -10.46 -18.38 21.23
C ARG A 139 -9.97 -18.49 22.66
N ARG A 140 -9.18 -17.52 23.14
CA ARG A 140 -8.69 -17.50 24.53
C ARG A 140 -9.85 -17.44 25.53
N LYS A 141 -10.83 -16.58 25.28
CA LYS A 141 -12.04 -16.46 26.11
C LYS A 141 -12.86 -17.76 26.13
N PHE A 142 -13.07 -18.38 24.98
CA PHE A 142 -13.78 -19.67 24.87
C PHE A 142 -13.07 -20.77 25.63
N LEU A 143 -11.74 -20.90 25.46
CA LEU A 143 -10.96 -21.92 26.17
C LEU A 143 -11.09 -21.74 27.67
N LEU A 144 -10.94 -20.52 28.20
CA LEU A 144 -11.10 -20.25 29.63
C LEU A 144 -12.46 -20.71 30.17
N LEU A 145 -13.54 -20.36 29.47
CA LEU A 145 -14.91 -20.78 29.85
C LEU A 145 -15.08 -22.30 29.75
N ARG A 146 -14.53 -22.93 28.71
CA ARG A 146 -14.56 -24.39 28.54
C ARG A 146 -13.84 -25.09 29.68
N TRP A 147 -12.65 -24.63 30.07
CA TRP A 147 -11.89 -25.18 31.19
C TRP A 147 -12.67 -25.05 32.50
N ALA A 148 -13.27 -23.89 32.77
CA ALA A 148 -14.12 -23.69 33.94
C ALA A 148 -15.33 -24.66 33.95
N ALA A 149 -16.03 -24.76 32.81
CA ALA A 149 -17.19 -25.64 32.66
C ALA A 149 -16.83 -27.12 32.86
N LEU A 150 -15.74 -27.60 32.24
CA LEU A 150 -15.27 -28.99 32.39
C LEU A 150 -14.86 -29.28 33.84
N THR A 151 -14.20 -28.34 34.50
CA THR A 151 -13.79 -28.46 35.91
C THR A 151 -15.02 -28.58 36.82
N PHE A 152 -16.02 -27.73 36.59
CA PHE A 152 -17.30 -27.78 37.31
C PHE A 152 -18.04 -29.11 37.07
N GLN A 153 -18.19 -29.52 35.81
CA GLN A 153 -18.83 -30.79 35.44
C GLN A 153 -18.14 -31.99 36.09
N LYS A 154 -16.80 -32.05 36.08
CA LYS A 154 -16.02 -33.10 36.74
C LYS A 154 -16.34 -33.16 38.24
N ARG A 155 -16.37 -32.01 38.91
CA ARG A 155 -16.67 -31.93 40.35
C ARG A 155 -18.08 -32.41 40.67
N VAL A 156 -19.07 -32.00 39.90
CA VAL A 156 -20.48 -32.42 40.06
C VAL A 156 -20.63 -33.92 39.82
N ARG A 157 -20.06 -34.46 38.72
CA ARG A 157 -20.10 -35.91 38.45
C ARG A 157 -19.45 -36.71 39.57
N GLY A 158 -18.28 -36.27 40.06
CA GLY A 158 -17.61 -36.91 41.19
C GLY A 158 -18.42 -36.85 42.48
N GLN A 159 -19.11 -35.74 42.75
CA GLN A 159 -20.00 -35.61 43.91
C GLN A 159 -21.20 -36.55 43.80
N ARG A 160 -21.84 -36.64 42.63
CA ARG A 160 -22.95 -37.57 42.38
C ARG A 160 -22.52 -39.03 42.56
N ALA A 161 -21.39 -39.42 41.98
CA ALA A 161 -20.85 -40.77 42.10
C ALA A 161 -20.54 -41.14 43.57
N ARG A 162 -19.93 -40.23 44.33
CA ARG A 162 -19.67 -40.45 45.77
C ARG A 162 -20.95 -40.59 46.60
N ARG A 163 -21.99 -39.80 46.30
CA ARG A 163 -23.31 -39.93 46.97
C ARG A 163 -23.95 -41.28 46.67
N ALA A 164 -23.97 -41.69 45.40
CA ALA A 164 -24.51 -42.99 44.99
C ALA A 164 -23.74 -44.16 45.64
N PHE A 165 -22.41 -44.08 45.68
CA PHE A 165 -21.58 -45.09 46.36
C PHE A 165 -21.85 -45.14 47.87
N GLY A 166 -22.03 -43.99 48.51
CA GLY A 166 -22.42 -43.93 49.93
C GLY A 166 -23.74 -44.65 50.20
N GLN A 167 -24.77 -44.41 49.37
CA GLN A 167 -26.07 -45.10 49.46
C GLN A 167 -25.93 -46.61 49.30
N LEU A 168 -25.16 -47.07 48.31
CA LEU A 168 -24.90 -48.51 48.11
C LEU A 168 -24.17 -49.15 49.30
N LEU A 169 -23.24 -48.42 49.93
CA LEU A 169 -22.51 -48.90 51.09
C LEU A 169 -23.43 -49.00 52.33
N GLU A 170 -24.32 -48.02 52.52
CA GLU A 170 -25.35 -48.05 53.57
C GLU A 170 -26.33 -49.20 53.37
N GLU A 171 -26.82 -49.42 52.14
CA GLU A 171 -27.69 -50.55 51.82
C GLU A 171 -27.00 -51.90 52.06
N ARG A 172 -25.73 -52.02 51.68
CA ARG A 172 -24.94 -53.24 51.93
C ARG A 172 -24.80 -53.53 53.42
N LYS A 173 -24.47 -52.52 54.24
CA LYS A 173 -24.37 -52.67 55.70
C LYS A 173 -25.69 -53.11 56.31
N ARG A 174 -26.80 -52.49 55.90
CA ARG A 174 -28.14 -52.88 56.39
C ARG A 174 -28.47 -54.33 56.05
N ARG A 175 -28.11 -54.80 54.84
CA ARG A 175 -28.28 -56.22 54.46
C ARG A 175 -27.41 -57.15 55.29
N GLU A 176 -26.15 -56.78 55.51
CA GLU A 176 -25.22 -57.55 56.37
C GLU A 176 -25.74 -57.63 57.81
N GLU A 177 -26.22 -56.52 58.38
CA GLU A 177 -26.84 -56.47 59.72
C GLU A 177 -28.13 -57.31 59.79
N GLU A 178 -29.03 -57.22 58.80
CA GLU A 178 -30.24 -58.04 58.71
C GLU A 178 -29.93 -59.53 58.58
N GLU A 179 -28.90 -59.90 57.82
CA GLU A 179 -28.42 -61.29 57.70
C GLU A 179 -27.81 -61.80 59.01
N GLU A 180 -27.01 -60.99 59.70
CA GLU A 180 -26.47 -61.35 61.01
C GLU A 180 -27.59 -61.52 62.05
N GLU A 181 -28.58 -60.62 62.07
CA GLU A 181 -29.70 -60.72 62.97
C GLU A 181 -30.56 -61.97 62.68
N ARG A 182 -30.77 -62.29 61.40
CA ARG A 182 -31.43 -63.55 60.99
C ARG A 182 -30.67 -64.77 61.48
N LYS A 183 -29.35 -64.82 61.28
CA LYS A 183 -28.49 -65.91 61.77
C LYS A 183 -28.57 -66.06 63.28
N ARG A 184 -28.48 -64.95 64.04
CA ARG A 184 -28.63 -64.98 65.51
C ARG A 184 -29.99 -65.53 65.94
N ARG A 185 -31.08 -65.10 65.28
CA ARG A 185 -32.43 -65.61 65.56
C ARG A 185 -32.59 -67.09 65.20
N GLU A 186 -31.93 -67.56 64.15
CA GLU A 186 -31.90 -68.97 63.77
C GLU A 186 -31.10 -69.80 64.78
N GLU A 187 -29.91 -69.34 65.17
CA GLU A 187 -29.07 -69.95 66.22
C GLU A 187 -29.79 -70.01 67.58
N GLU A 188 -30.49 -68.94 68.00
CA GLU A 188 -31.31 -68.92 69.21
C GLU A 188 -32.46 -69.93 69.14
N LYS A 189 -33.14 -70.04 68.00
CA LYS A 189 -34.20 -71.04 67.79
C LYS A 189 -33.65 -72.46 67.82
N GLU A 190 -32.50 -72.72 67.21
CA GLU A 190 -31.83 -74.02 67.27
C GLU A 190 -31.41 -74.37 68.70
N LEU A 191 -30.86 -73.41 69.45
CA LEU A 191 -30.49 -73.60 70.85
C LEU A 191 -31.72 -73.88 71.73
N CYS A 192 -32.84 -73.16 71.52
CA CYS A 192 -34.11 -73.45 72.19
C CYS A 192 -34.60 -74.87 71.89
N ARG A 193 -34.58 -75.30 70.62
CA ARG A 193 -34.94 -76.68 70.25
C ARG A 193 -34.07 -77.73 70.96
N ARG A 194 -32.74 -77.51 70.99
CA ARG A 194 -31.83 -78.43 71.69
C ARG A 194 -32.08 -78.49 73.20
N ARG A 195 -32.44 -77.37 73.84
CA ARG A 195 -32.83 -77.36 75.26
C ARG A 195 -34.15 -78.09 75.51
N GLU A 196 -35.14 -77.92 74.62
CA GLU A 196 -36.39 -78.67 74.69
C GLU A 196 -36.14 -80.18 74.51
N GLU A 197 -35.25 -80.59 73.61
CA GLU A 197 -34.82 -81.99 73.45
C GLU A 197 -34.10 -82.52 74.71
N GLU A 198 -33.21 -81.73 75.33
CA GLU A 198 -32.51 -82.09 76.57
C GLU A 198 -33.43 -82.14 77.81
N GLU A 199 -34.51 -81.35 77.86
CA GLU A 199 -35.53 -81.40 78.92
C GLU A 199 -36.49 -82.58 78.76
N VAL A 200 -36.71 -83.05 77.52
CA VAL A 200 -37.54 -84.24 77.24
C VAL A 200 -36.80 -85.56 77.51
N GLU A 201 -35.46 -85.56 77.54
CA GLU A 201 -34.63 -86.75 77.85
C GLU A 201 -34.31 -86.95 79.36
N ARG A 202 -34.79 -86.10 80.28
CA ARG A 202 -34.67 -86.27 81.75
C ARG A 202 -35.96 -86.80 82.38
#